data_AF-A0A397ZW91-F1
#
_entry.id   AF-A0A397ZW91-F1
#
_cell.length_a   1.000
_cell.length_b   1.000
_cell.length_c   1.000
_cell.angle_alpha   90.00
_cell.angle_beta   90.00
_cell.angle_gamma   90.00
#
_symmetry.space_group_name_H-M   'P 1'
#
loop_
_entity.id
_entity.type
_entity.pdbx_description
1 polymer ?
#
loop_
_entity_poly.entity_id
_entity_poly.type
_entity_poly.pdbx_seq_one_letter_code
_entity_poly.pdbx_strand_id
1 'polypeptide(L)'
;MMDITSKRKAVAETLMKGTGTAAFYSASDEAVHSPRVSCAVSVGDKRKRNELGGSNDDGAGLKFNDFEKLRKEVNFLAAQTWAMYDNVDGMPRLYARIRKVAAPLFGLRITHLEADPDDEREILWFEQDLPVSAGQFRLGKNEDMKDISMFSHVIHCKEGGNTGHLTVSPRKGETWALFKNWDINWSSSEPDSHRRYEYDIVEILSDHADGTGVSVAFLHKAKGFASVFFRMGTGVADMFRMPTGDADTFRMETGDADTSQIPPQDIYQFSHMIPSFKMTGFEAKGLPKDAYELDQAALPEKVEEKDVPSHLIPRPKPEALCFPSKHTGKVFQTGQFWAFGGDYDFTPRFYGRIQKITLTQAFDEAAELKIHVSRLKATSFPENVIKWKDKRMPVGCGTFSVPKSCSIFYPQHLTHQIFPQTSMDGNECTILPKIGQVWMIYTDWVPHYDLVALEEHDLDFEVVEVLDDALNYKVLALERALVTSEEKNHFFRAAKSRPSYCHEEDGPGVIFTIPQSKMRRFSHPLPVSRVTKEVDGEMEVLFEVDKKALPHGA
;
A
#
# COMPACT_ATOMS: atom_id res chain seq x y z
N MET A 1 -28.13 73.78 -22.15
CA MET A 1 -27.14 72.81 -22.66
C MET A 1 -27.88 71.47 -22.76
N MET A 2 -28.09 71.07 -24.01
CA MET A 2 -29.03 70.09 -24.62
C MET A 2 -29.49 68.93 -23.71
N ASP A 3 -30.78 68.86 -23.34
CA ASP A 3 -32.02 68.39 -24.04
C ASP A 3 -32.29 66.89 -23.77
N ILE A 4 -33.23 66.48 -22.90
CA ILE A 4 -34.71 66.48 -23.00
C ILE A 4 -35.19 65.52 -24.10
N THR A 5 -36.11 64.56 -23.97
CA THR A 5 -36.91 63.95 -22.89
C THR A 5 -37.69 62.78 -23.54
N SER A 6 -38.14 61.83 -22.71
CA SER A 6 -39.49 61.18 -22.72
C SER A 6 -40.01 60.45 -23.96
N LYS A 7 -40.94 59.51 -23.88
CA LYS A 7 -41.48 58.56 -22.88
C LYS A 7 -42.60 57.83 -23.65
N ARG A 8 -42.64 56.51 -23.48
CA ARG A 8 -43.82 55.64 -23.29
C ARG A 8 -44.84 55.37 -24.42
N LYS A 9 -45.21 54.08 -24.39
CA LYS A 9 -46.47 53.38 -24.71
C LYS A 9 -46.74 53.10 -26.20
N ALA A 10 -47.45 52.05 -26.61
CA ALA A 10 -47.68 50.65 -26.19
C ALA A 10 -48.77 50.11 -27.15
N VAL A 11 -48.76 48.79 -27.42
CA VAL A 11 -49.87 47.92 -27.89
C VAL A 11 -50.36 48.07 -29.35
N ALA A 12 -50.26 47.00 -30.14
CA ALA A 12 -51.41 46.19 -30.59
C ALA A 12 -51.01 45.07 -31.58
N GLU A 13 -51.60 43.90 -31.37
CA GLU A 13 -51.62 42.69 -32.19
C GLU A 13 -52.23 42.93 -33.58
N THR A 14 -52.00 42.04 -34.56
CA THR A 14 -53.06 41.24 -35.23
C THR A 14 -52.46 40.22 -36.23
N LEU A 15 -53.19 39.13 -36.34
CA LEU A 15 -53.02 37.82 -36.98
C LEU A 15 -53.27 37.80 -38.52
N MET A 16 -52.79 36.71 -39.15
CA MET A 16 -53.34 35.95 -40.29
C MET A 16 -53.03 36.26 -41.78
N LYS A 17 -52.62 35.14 -42.42
CA LYS A 17 -53.01 34.57 -43.73
C LYS A 17 -52.38 35.15 -45.01
N GLY A 18 -51.90 34.23 -45.86
CA GLY A 18 -51.80 34.48 -47.30
C GLY A 18 -50.88 33.55 -48.07
N THR A 19 -51.41 32.39 -48.47
CA THR A 19 -50.94 31.51 -49.54
C THR A 19 -50.63 32.23 -50.86
N GLY A 20 -49.64 31.78 -51.63
CA GLY A 20 -49.46 32.23 -53.02
C GLY A 20 -48.23 31.68 -53.73
N THR A 21 -48.42 30.56 -54.43
CA THR A 21 -47.56 29.97 -55.46
C THR A 21 -47.39 30.92 -56.67
N ALA A 22 -46.17 31.08 -57.19
CA ALA A 22 -45.87 31.19 -58.62
C ALA A 22 -44.35 31.16 -58.86
N ALA A 23 -43.92 30.19 -59.68
CA ALA A 23 -42.58 30.09 -60.21
C ALA A 23 -42.40 31.02 -61.43
N PHE A 24 -41.22 31.64 -61.57
CA PHE A 24 -40.64 31.96 -62.86
C PHE A 24 -39.12 31.75 -62.81
N TYR A 25 -38.62 31.22 -63.93
CA TYR A 25 -37.31 30.65 -64.16
C TYR A 25 -36.18 31.68 -64.37
N SER A 26 -34.96 31.17 -64.17
CA SER A 26 -33.71 31.50 -64.85
C SER A 26 -32.96 32.79 -64.44
N ALA A 27 -31.85 32.63 -63.70
CA ALA A 27 -30.54 32.41 -64.32
C ALA A 27 -29.49 32.02 -63.27
N SER A 28 -28.67 31.08 -63.68
CA SER A 28 -27.51 30.44 -63.06
C SER A 28 -26.43 31.38 -62.53
N ASP A 29 -25.85 31.02 -61.38
CA ASP A 29 -24.40 30.97 -61.21
C ASP A 29 -24.02 29.83 -60.25
N GLU A 30 -23.05 29.03 -60.68
CA GLU A 30 -22.53 27.85 -60.00
C GLU A 30 -21.73 28.23 -58.75
N ALA A 31 -22.08 27.69 -57.59
CA ALA A 31 -21.16 27.54 -56.48
C ALA A 31 -21.43 26.21 -55.77
N VAL A 32 -20.39 25.39 -55.79
CA VAL A 32 -20.30 24.01 -55.32
C VAL A 32 -20.91 23.83 -53.92
N HIS A 33 -21.95 23.00 -53.85
CA HIS A 33 -22.48 22.43 -52.61
C HIS A 33 -21.52 21.34 -52.11
N SER A 34 -20.81 21.60 -51.01
CA SER A 34 -20.32 20.52 -50.15
C SER A 34 -21.46 20.14 -49.19
N PRO A 35 -21.84 18.85 -49.10
CA PRO A 35 -22.99 18.44 -48.30
C PRO A 35 -22.66 18.57 -46.80
N ARG A 36 -23.35 19.50 -46.13
CA ARG A 36 -23.56 19.47 -44.67
C ARG A 36 -24.29 18.17 -44.33
N VAL A 37 -23.61 17.24 -43.67
CA VAL A 37 -24.28 16.08 -43.07
C VAL A 37 -24.65 16.41 -41.63
N SER A 38 -25.96 16.50 -41.41
CA SER A 38 -26.60 16.27 -40.12
C SER A 38 -26.39 14.81 -39.72
N CYS A 39 -25.53 14.54 -38.75
CA CYS A 39 -25.43 13.19 -38.18
C CYS A 39 -26.65 12.95 -37.29
N ALA A 40 -27.69 12.34 -37.86
CA ALA A 40 -28.62 11.54 -37.10
C ALA A 40 -27.87 10.27 -36.66
N VAL A 41 -27.72 10.07 -35.36
CA VAL A 41 -27.08 8.90 -34.77
C VAL A 41 -27.95 7.68 -35.09
N SER A 42 -27.56 6.92 -36.11
CA SER A 42 -28.12 5.60 -36.37
C SER A 42 -27.53 4.61 -35.37
N VAL A 43 -28.41 3.92 -34.64
CA VAL A 43 -28.08 2.85 -33.68
C VAL A 43 -27.40 1.70 -34.43
N GLY A 44 -26.07 1.65 -34.36
CA GLY A 44 -25.24 0.54 -34.84
C GLY A 44 -25.24 -0.63 -33.86
N ASP A 45 -24.96 -1.83 -34.38
CA ASP A 45 -25.16 -3.11 -33.71
C ASP A 45 -24.41 -3.24 -32.38
N LYS A 46 -25.14 -3.67 -31.35
CA LYS A 46 -24.65 -3.81 -29.98
C LYS A 46 -23.63 -4.95 -29.89
N ARG A 47 -22.38 -4.67 -29.50
CA ARG A 47 -21.53 -5.70 -28.89
C ARG A 47 -22.26 -6.20 -27.63
N LYS A 48 -22.75 -7.44 -27.66
CA LYS A 48 -23.48 -8.05 -26.53
C LYS A 48 -22.59 -8.02 -25.28
N ARG A 49 -22.99 -7.20 -24.31
CA ARG A 49 -22.49 -7.22 -22.94
C ARG A 49 -23.04 -8.48 -22.27
N ASN A 50 -22.17 -9.34 -21.77
CA ASN A 50 -22.57 -10.50 -20.99
C ASN A 50 -23.21 -10.03 -19.67
N GLU A 51 -24.53 -9.96 -19.65
CA GLU A 51 -25.31 -10.06 -18.43
C GLU A 51 -25.49 -11.55 -18.13
N LEU A 52 -24.89 -12.04 -17.04
CA LEU A 52 -25.36 -13.10 -16.12
C LEU A 52 -24.19 -13.71 -15.38
N GLY A 53 -24.37 -13.87 -14.06
CA GLY A 53 -23.38 -14.40 -13.15
C GLY A 53 -23.10 -15.89 -13.31
N GLY A 54 -21.94 -16.28 -12.80
CA GLY A 54 -21.65 -17.62 -12.30
C GLY A 54 -21.70 -18.77 -13.31
N SER A 55 -20.64 -18.92 -14.10
CA SER A 55 -20.17 -20.25 -14.51
C SER A 55 -18.67 -20.19 -14.83
N ASN A 56 -17.91 -21.13 -14.26
CA ASN A 56 -16.51 -21.38 -14.60
C ASN A 56 -16.40 -21.62 -16.11
N ASP A 57 -15.72 -20.69 -16.80
CA ASP A 57 -15.30 -20.84 -18.19
C ASP A 57 -13.77 -20.95 -18.18
N ASP A 58 -13.24 -22.08 -18.65
CA ASP A 58 -11.82 -22.48 -18.62
C ASP A 58 -10.92 -21.67 -19.59
N GLY A 59 -11.22 -20.39 -19.80
CA GLY A 59 -10.46 -19.49 -20.69
C GLY A 59 -10.36 -18.03 -20.23
N ALA A 60 -11.04 -17.63 -19.16
CA ALA A 60 -10.98 -16.25 -18.66
C ALA A 60 -9.88 -16.13 -17.58
N GLY A 61 -8.76 -15.49 -17.93
CA GLY A 61 -7.69 -15.20 -16.96
C GLY A 61 -8.20 -14.46 -15.71
N LEU A 62 -7.39 -14.44 -14.65
CA LEU A 62 -7.76 -13.82 -13.39
C LEU A 62 -8.04 -12.30 -13.55
N LYS A 63 -9.08 -11.80 -12.86
CA LYS A 63 -9.50 -10.39 -12.76
C LYS A 63 -9.49 -9.95 -11.29
N PHE A 64 -9.15 -8.69 -11.02
CA PHE A 64 -9.00 -8.18 -9.64
C PHE A 64 -9.89 -6.96 -9.36
N ASN A 65 -10.10 -6.07 -10.34
CA ASN A 65 -10.87 -4.84 -10.20
C ASN A 65 -12.13 -4.84 -11.08
N ASP A 66 -13.18 -4.20 -10.56
CA ASP A 66 -14.46 -4.02 -11.26
C ASP A 66 -14.58 -2.58 -11.77
N PHE A 67 -14.14 -2.35 -13.01
CA PHE A 67 -14.20 -1.05 -13.69
C PHE A 67 -15.63 -0.57 -13.92
N GLU A 68 -16.64 -1.46 -13.90
CA GLU A 68 -18.02 -1.05 -14.12
C GLU A 68 -18.57 -0.21 -12.98
N LYS A 69 -18.01 -0.37 -11.77
CA LYS A 69 -18.35 0.49 -10.63
C LYS A 69 -18.01 1.95 -10.89
N LEU A 70 -17.06 2.26 -11.77
CA LEU A 70 -16.67 3.64 -12.11
C LEU A 70 -17.70 4.33 -13.01
N ARG A 71 -18.51 3.56 -13.77
CA ARG A 71 -19.49 4.07 -14.76
C ARG A 71 -20.91 4.19 -14.22
N LYS A 72 -21.13 3.98 -12.93
CA LYS A 72 -22.48 4.07 -12.35
C LYS A 72 -22.99 5.51 -12.36
N GLU A 73 -24.29 5.67 -12.55
CA GLU A 73 -25.00 6.97 -12.59
C GLU A 73 -24.60 7.91 -11.43
N VAL A 74 -24.38 7.36 -10.23
CA VAL A 74 -23.99 8.10 -9.03
C VAL A 74 -22.64 8.82 -9.13
N ASN A 75 -21.76 8.40 -10.05
CA ASN A 75 -20.41 8.96 -10.18
C ASN A 75 -20.33 10.17 -11.13
N PHE A 76 -21.40 10.44 -11.89
CA PHE A 76 -21.44 11.56 -12.82
C PHE A 76 -21.64 12.87 -12.08
N LEU A 77 -20.73 13.82 -12.28
CA LEU A 77 -20.81 15.16 -11.70
C LEU A 77 -20.77 16.24 -12.78
N ALA A 78 -21.45 17.36 -12.53
CA ALA A 78 -21.38 18.52 -13.40
C ALA A 78 -19.93 19.05 -13.48
N ALA A 79 -19.59 19.59 -14.64
CA ALA A 79 -18.27 20.11 -15.03
C ALA A 79 -17.16 19.07 -15.27
N GLN A 80 -17.38 17.77 -15.04
CA GLN A 80 -16.42 16.74 -15.43
C GLN A 80 -16.36 16.56 -16.95
N THR A 81 -15.19 16.17 -17.47
CA THR A 81 -15.03 15.71 -18.85
C THR A 81 -14.83 14.20 -18.85
N TRP A 82 -15.53 13.51 -19.74
CA TRP A 82 -15.50 12.07 -19.85
C TRP A 82 -15.08 11.64 -21.26
N ALA A 83 -14.36 10.53 -21.32
CA ALA A 83 -14.10 9.77 -22.52
C ALA A 83 -15.29 8.86 -22.86
N MET A 84 -15.57 8.75 -24.15
CA MET A 84 -16.68 8.04 -24.74
C MET A 84 -16.20 7.17 -25.89
N TYR A 85 -16.83 6.01 -26.04
CA TYR A 85 -16.49 5.04 -27.08
C TYR A 85 -16.90 5.56 -28.46
N ASP A 86 -15.98 5.51 -29.41
CA ASP A 86 -16.28 5.77 -30.81
C ASP A 86 -16.97 4.59 -31.49
N ASN A 87 -17.41 4.81 -32.72
CA ASN A 87 -18.07 3.82 -33.56
C ASN A 87 -17.12 3.15 -34.57
N VAL A 88 -15.81 3.42 -34.52
CA VAL A 88 -14.83 2.91 -35.48
C VAL A 88 -14.38 1.52 -35.07
N ASP A 89 -13.75 1.41 -33.90
CA ASP A 89 -13.33 0.15 -33.29
C ASP A 89 -13.80 0.01 -31.83
N GLY A 90 -14.53 1.00 -31.33
CA GLY A 90 -15.13 0.98 -30.00
C GLY A 90 -14.16 1.41 -28.92
N MET A 91 -13.17 2.25 -29.25
CA MET A 91 -12.20 2.77 -28.28
C MET A 91 -12.62 4.14 -27.73
N PRO A 92 -12.22 4.51 -26.50
CA PRO A 92 -12.71 5.70 -25.83
C PRO A 92 -11.99 6.99 -26.28
N ARG A 93 -12.21 7.41 -27.53
CA ARG A 93 -11.53 8.56 -28.17
C ARG A 93 -12.35 9.86 -28.18
N LEU A 94 -13.67 9.74 -28.04
CA LEU A 94 -14.57 10.90 -28.06
C LEU A 94 -14.62 11.52 -26.66
N TYR A 95 -14.70 12.84 -26.57
CA TYR A 95 -14.76 13.52 -25.27
C TYR A 95 -16.01 14.36 -25.13
N ALA A 96 -16.59 14.36 -23.93
CA ALA A 96 -17.74 15.20 -23.62
C ALA A 96 -17.67 15.78 -22.21
N ARG A 97 -18.03 17.05 -22.09
CA ARG A 97 -18.14 17.74 -20.80
C ARG A 97 -19.56 17.69 -20.28
N ILE A 98 -19.73 17.22 -19.05
CA ILE A 98 -21.02 17.21 -18.36
C ILE A 98 -21.38 18.63 -17.95
N ARG A 99 -22.49 19.15 -18.46
CA ARG A 99 -23.04 20.45 -18.07
C ARG A 99 -24.00 20.35 -16.91
N LYS A 100 -24.83 19.31 -16.90
CA LYS A 100 -25.84 19.12 -15.88
C LYS A 100 -26.18 17.64 -15.71
N VAL A 101 -26.39 17.24 -14.46
CA VAL A 101 -26.97 15.95 -14.10
C VAL A 101 -28.38 16.21 -13.59
N ALA A 102 -29.38 15.62 -14.24
CA ALA A 102 -30.78 15.73 -13.87
C ALA A 102 -31.15 14.62 -12.87
N ALA A 103 -31.98 14.97 -11.89
CA ALA A 103 -32.59 14.07 -10.91
C ALA A 103 -34.03 14.54 -10.65
N PRO A 104 -35.00 13.66 -10.30
CA PRO A 104 -34.84 12.25 -9.92
C PRO A 104 -34.82 11.25 -11.09
N LEU A 105 -35.27 11.63 -12.28
CA LEU A 105 -35.05 10.84 -13.50
C LEU A 105 -33.65 11.16 -14.01
N PHE A 106 -32.75 10.18 -13.96
CA PHE A 106 -31.38 10.36 -14.40
C PHE A 106 -31.33 10.80 -15.87
N GLY A 107 -30.50 11.81 -16.13
CA GLY A 107 -30.25 12.32 -17.46
C GLY A 107 -29.06 13.26 -17.43
N LEU A 108 -28.27 13.24 -18.50
CA LEU A 108 -27.09 14.07 -18.64
C LEU A 108 -27.31 15.08 -19.76
N ARG A 109 -26.97 16.32 -19.48
CA ARG A 109 -26.74 17.33 -20.53
C ARG A 109 -25.25 17.45 -20.72
N ILE A 110 -24.75 17.09 -21.89
CA ILE A 110 -23.33 17.12 -22.22
C ILE A 110 -23.04 18.13 -23.33
N THR A 111 -21.77 18.52 -23.44
CA THR A 111 -21.23 19.23 -24.60
C THR A 111 -20.09 18.41 -25.16
N HIS A 112 -20.18 17.99 -26.42
CA HIS A 112 -19.08 17.29 -27.09
C HIS A 112 -17.87 18.21 -27.25
N LEU A 113 -16.67 17.64 -27.15
CA LEU A 113 -15.43 18.31 -27.48
C LEU A 113 -15.09 17.96 -28.94
N GLU A 114 -14.89 18.99 -29.75
CA GLU A 114 -14.45 18.87 -31.14
C GLU A 114 -12.96 19.21 -31.20
N ALA A 115 -12.18 18.42 -31.93
CA ALA A 115 -10.77 18.74 -32.14
C ALA A 115 -10.64 20.10 -32.86
N ASP A 116 -9.65 20.88 -32.45
CA ASP A 116 -9.38 22.23 -32.95
C ASP A 116 -7.88 22.33 -33.26
N PRO A 117 -7.41 21.69 -34.34
CA PRO A 117 -6.00 21.64 -34.70
C PRO A 117 -5.49 23.02 -35.15
N ASP A 118 -4.25 23.36 -34.76
CA ASP A 118 -3.63 24.65 -35.11
C ASP A 118 -2.51 24.51 -36.17
N ASP A 119 -1.82 23.37 -36.23
CA ASP A 119 -0.72 23.10 -37.17
C ASP A 119 -1.22 22.51 -38.50
N GLU A 120 -0.56 22.83 -39.62
CA GLU A 120 -0.97 22.34 -40.96
C GLU A 120 -1.06 20.80 -41.02
N ARG A 121 -0.16 20.08 -40.34
CA ARG A 121 -0.17 18.61 -40.32
C ARG A 121 -1.33 18.07 -39.48
N GLU A 122 -1.64 18.73 -38.38
CA GLU A 122 -2.77 18.38 -37.52
C GLU A 122 -4.11 18.62 -38.23
N ILE A 123 -4.20 19.70 -39.01
CA ILE A 123 -5.36 20.00 -39.85
C ILE A 123 -5.54 18.91 -40.90
N LEU A 124 -4.46 18.52 -41.61
CA LEU A 124 -4.50 17.43 -42.60
C LEU A 124 -4.93 16.09 -41.99
N TRP A 125 -4.49 15.77 -40.77
CA TRP A 125 -4.91 14.58 -40.04
C TRP A 125 -6.41 14.62 -39.73
N PHE A 126 -6.89 15.77 -39.24
CA PHE A 126 -8.30 15.98 -38.90
C PHE A 126 -9.21 15.96 -40.13
N GLU A 127 -8.83 16.59 -41.23
CA GLU A 127 -9.60 16.62 -42.50
C GLU A 127 -9.77 15.24 -43.13
N GLN A 128 -8.97 14.26 -42.71
CA GLN A 128 -9.04 12.88 -43.18
C GLN A 128 -9.81 11.94 -42.25
N ASP A 129 -10.57 12.52 -41.31
CA ASP A 129 -11.40 11.78 -40.36
C ASP A 129 -10.57 10.81 -39.49
N LEU A 130 -9.29 11.11 -39.26
CA LEU A 130 -8.44 10.31 -38.36
C LEU A 130 -8.69 10.70 -36.89
N PRO A 131 -8.61 9.75 -35.93
CA PRO A 131 -8.94 10.04 -34.55
C PRO A 131 -7.98 11.04 -33.90
N VAL A 132 -8.53 11.98 -33.13
CA VAL A 132 -7.78 12.97 -32.35
C VAL A 132 -8.17 12.85 -30.88
N SER A 133 -7.24 12.42 -30.04
CA SER A 133 -7.49 12.13 -28.62
C SER A 133 -6.58 12.87 -27.65
N ALA A 134 -5.56 13.57 -28.15
CA ALA A 134 -4.71 14.46 -27.38
C ALA A 134 -4.41 15.70 -28.24
N GLY A 135 -4.31 16.87 -27.62
CA GLY A 135 -4.20 18.15 -28.33
C GLY A 135 -5.27 19.15 -27.89
N GLN A 136 -5.57 20.12 -28.78
CA GLN A 136 -6.52 21.18 -28.52
C GLN A 136 -7.94 20.79 -28.97
N PHE A 137 -8.90 21.15 -28.13
CA PHE A 137 -10.32 20.90 -28.34
C PHE A 137 -11.13 22.17 -28.07
N ARG A 138 -12.23 22.32 -28.79
CA ARG A 138 -13.24 23.34 -28.54
C ARG A 138 -14.56 22.70 -28.11
N LEU A 139 -15.40 23.49 -27.46
CA LEU A 139 -16.74 23.04 -27.06
C LEU A 139 -17.68 23.08 -28.27
N GLY A 140 -18.14 21.90 -28.68
CA GLY A 140 -19.07 21.70 -29.78
C GLY A 140 -20.54 21.73 -29.35
N LYS A 141 -21.32 20.81 -29.92
CA LYS A 141 -22.77 20.74 -29.73
C LYS A 141 -23.16 20.24 -28.33
N ASN A 142 -24.26 20.78 -27.83
CA ASN A 142 -24.92 20.29 -26.62
C ASN A 142 -25.89 19.16 -26.97
N GLU A 143 -25.91 18.13 -26.13
CA GLU A 143 -26.81 16.99 -26.29
C GLU A 143 -27.37 16.58 -24.92
N ASP A 144 -28.65 16.19 -24.92
CA ASP A 144 -29.31 15.59 -23.75
C ASP A 144 -29.40 14.08 -23.98
N MET A 145 -28.88 13.29 -23.04
CA MET A 145 -28.86 11.83 -23.16
C MET A 145 -29.15 11.14 -21.83
N LYS A 146 -29.64 9.92 -21.92
CA LYS A 146 -29.93 9.05 -20.77
C LYS A 146 -29.07 7.79 -20.74
N ASP A 147 -28.55 7.40 -21.89
CA ASP A 147 -27.72 6.21 -22.01
C ASP A 147 -26.28 6.54 -21.58
N ILE A 148 -25.85 5.91 -20.49
CA ILE A 148 -24.49 6.06 -19.94
C ILE A 148 -23.53 4.98 -20.44
N SER A 149 -24.00 4.01 -21.23
CA SER A 149 -23.17 2.90 -21.71
C SER A 149 -22.06 3.33 -22.66
N MET A 150 -22.21 4.51 -23.27
CA MET A 150 -21.20 5.12 -24.15
C MET A 150 -20.02 5.74 -23.38
N PHE A 151 -20.11 5.93 -22.07
CA PHE A 151 -19.08 6.56 -21.26
C PHE A 151 -18.07 5.52 -20.76
N SER A 152 -16.79 5.84 -20.92
CA SER A 152 -15.68 5.00 -20.48
C SER A 152 -15.17 5.41 -19.10
N HIS A 153 -14.63 6.63 -18.97
CA HIS A 153 -13.98 7.14 -17.77
C HIS A 153 -13.85 8.67 -17.78
N VAL A 154 -13.53 9.26 -16.63
CA VAL A 154 -13.25 10.69 -16.49
C VAL A 154 -11.84 10.98 -17.00
N ILE A 155 -11.68 12.05 -17.78
CA ILE A 155 -10.38 12.56 -18.23
C ILE A 155 -10.10 13.94 -17.65
N HIS A 156 -8.82 14.29 -17.58
CA HIS A 156 -8.40 15.63 -17.16
C HIS A 156 -8.09 16.50 -18.38
N CYS A 157 -8.72 17.68 -18.43
CA CYS A 157 -8.45 18.71 -19.45
C CYS A 157 -7.93 19.97 -18.76
N LYS A 158 -6.93 20.61 -19.36
CA LYS A 158 -6.51 21.95 -18.96
C LYS A 158 -7.37 22.97 -19.71
N GLU A 159 -8.02 23.87 -18.99
CA GLU A 159 -8.69 25.01 -19.61
C GLU A 159 -7.63 26.06 -19.98
N GLY A 160 -7.53 26.38 -21.27
CA GLY A 160 -6.76 27.54 -21.73
C GLY A 160 -7.48 28.82 -21.33
N GLY A 161 -6.77 29.75 -20.68
CA GLY A 161 -7.33 30.91 -19.97
C GLY A 161 -8.61 31.53 -20.56
N ASN A 162 -8.47 32.51 -21.45
CA ASN A 162 -9.60 33.32 -21.97
C ASN A 162 -10.16 32.86 -23.32
N THR A 163 -9.67 31.75 -23.88
CA THR A 163 -9.92 31.40 -25.28
C THR A 163 -10.99 30.32 -25.48
N GLY A 164 -11.44 29.66 -24.41
CA GLY A 164 -12.48 28.62 -24.50
C GLY A 164 -12.01 27.29 -25.09
N HIS A 165 -10.70 27.15 -25.36
CA HIS A 165 -10.07 25.89 -25.75
C HIS A 165 -9.71 25.04 -24.53
N LEU A 166 -9.85 23.74 -24.69
CA LEU A 166 -9.54 22.69 -23.72
C LEU A 166 -8.37 21.89 -24.28
N THR A 167 -7.31 21.71 -23.50
CA THR A 167 -6.17 20.89 -23.90
C THR A 167 -6.22 19.56 -23.18
N VAL A 168 -6.25 18.47 -23.93
CA VAL A 168 -6.08 17.10 -23.42
C VAL A 168 -4.64 16.69 -23.66
N SER A 169 -3.93 16.33 -22.60
CA SER A 169 -2.52 15.93 -22.67
C SER A 169 -2.27 14.75 -21.75
N PRO A 170 -1.48 13.73 -22.17
CA PRO A 170 -1.09 12.63 -21.30
C PRO A 170 -0.35 13.13 -20.05
N ARG A 171 -0.64 12.52 -18.90
CA ARG A 171 -0.06 12.91 -17.60
C ARG A 171 0.69 11.76 -16.96
N LYS A 172 1.69 12.11 -16.16
CA LYS A 172 2.53 11.13 -15.46
C LYS A 172 1.68 10.16 -14.61
N GLY A 173 1.95 8.87 -14.80
CA GLY A 173 1.28 7.77 -14.11
C GLY A 173 0.01 7.28 -14.79
N GLU A 174 -0.48 7.96 -15.83
CA GLU A 174 -1.59 7.45 -16.64
C GLU A 174 -1.14 6.34 -17.59
N THR A 175 -2.09 5.50 -18.00
CA THR A 175 -1.88 4.48 -19.02
C THR A 175 -2.58 4.90 -20.31
N TRP A 176 -1.87 4.81 -21.43
CA TRP A 176 -2.34 5.25 -22.74
C TRP A 176 -2.06 4.17 -23.80
N ALA A 177 -2.88 4.15 -24.84
CA ALA A 177 -2.62 3.42 -26.07
C ALA A 177 -1.97 4.36 -27.10
N LEU A 178 -0.89 3.90 -27.71
CA LEU A 178 -0.23 4.54 -28.86
C LEU A 178 -0.55 3.77 -30.12
N PHE A 179 -0.77 4.46 -31.24
CA PHE A 179 -0.87 3.80 -32.54
C PHE A 179 0.49 3.15 -32.91
N LYS A 180 0.47 1.85 -33.23
CA LYS A 180 1.65 1.16 -33.79
C LYS A 180 1.90 1.63 -35.22
N ASN A 181 3.17 1.64 -35.64
CA ASN A 181 3.57 2.04 -36.99
C ASN A 181 3.03 3.42 -37.40
N TRP A 182 2.92 4.33 -36.43
CA TRP A 182 2.39 5.66 -36.65
C TRP A 182 3.32 6.55 -37.48
N ASP A 183 2.72 7.25 -38.44
CA ASP A 183 3.32 8.32 -39.23
C ASP A 183 2.29 9.46 -39.33
N ILE A 184 2.70 10.71 -39.13
CA ILE A 184 1.79 11.87 -39.28
C ILE A 184 1.26 12.02 -40.72
N ASN A 185 1.94 11.40 -41.69
CA ASN A 185 1.52 11.32 -43.09
C ASN A 185 0.78 10.03 -43.45
N TRP A 186 0.31 9.24 -42.47
CA TRP A 186 -0.40 7.95 -42.68
C TRP A 186 -1.46 8.04 -43.77
N SER A 187 -2.21 9.12 -43.72
CA SER A 187 -3.02 9.75 -44.76
C SER A 187 -2.65 9.49 -46.23
N SER A 188 -1.38 9.63 -46.56
CA SER A 188 -0.86 9.74 -47.92
C SER A 188 -0.29 8.42 -48.44
N SER A 189 0.00 7.47 -47.56
CA SER A 189 0.69 6.23 -47.90
C SER A 189 -0.26 5.05 -48.11
N GLU A 190 -1.39 4.96 -47.41
CA GLU A 190 -2.29 3.78 -47.48
C GLU A 190 -3.79 4.12 -47.37
N PRO A 191 -4.45 4.53 -48.47
CA PRO A 191 -5.88 4.88 -48.45
C PRO A 191 -6.85 3.69 -48.29
N ASP A 192 -6.38 2.44 -48.51
CA ASP A 192 -7.20 1.21 -48.50
C ASP A 192 -6.97 0.31 -47.25
N SER A 193 -6.18 0.74 -46.27
CA SER A 193 -5.99 0.00 -45.01
C SER A 193 -7.23 0.16 -44.11
N HIS A 194 -8.19 -0.73 -44.27
CA HIS A 194 -9.47 -0.68 -43.55
C HIS A 194 -9.32 -0.85 -42.02
N ARG A 195 -9.07 0.28 -41.34
CA ARG A 195 -9.58 0.69 -40.01
C ARG A 195 -9.37 -0.26 -38.82
N ARG A 196 -8.40 -1.17 -38.86
CA ARG A 196 -7.97 -1.94 -37.68
C ARG A 196 -6.63 -1.40 -37.21
N TYR A 197 -6.71 -0.44 -36.30
CA TYR A 197 -5.55 0.09 -35.63
C TYR A 197 -4.96 -0.96 -34.68
N GLU A 198 -3.64 -1.00 -34.62
CA GLU A 198 -2.89 -1.75 -33.61
C GLU A 198 -2.31 -0.79 -32.58
N TYR A 199 -2.16 -1.27 -31.34
CA TYR A 199 -1.73 -0.44 -30.23
C TYR A 199 -0.55 -0.99 -29.47
N ASP A 200 0.35 -0.09 -29.13
CA ASP A 200 1.26 -0.29 -28.01
C ASP A 200 0.68 0.36 -26.77
N ILE A 201 0.64 -0.39 -25.67
CA ILE A 201 0.14 0.11 -24.39
C ILE A 201 1.32 0.65 -23.61
N VAL A 202 1.20 1.87 -23.10
CA VAL A 202 2.29 2.57 -22.43
C VAL A 202 1.85 3.22 -21.12
N GLU A 203 2.80 3.36 -20.20
CA GLU A 203 2.69 4.20 -19.02
C GLU A 203 3.43 5.52 -19.24
N ILE A 204 2.82 6.63 -18.84
CA ILE A 204 3.45 7.96 -18.95
C ILE A 204 4.40 8.19 -17.78
N LEU A 205 5.68 8.46 -18.07
CA LEU A 205 6.74 8.65 -17.06
C LEU A 205 6.95 10.10 -16.65
N SER A 206 6.68 11.04 -17.56
CA SER A 206 6.85 12.49 -17.34
C SER A 206 5.61 13.25 -17.79
N ASP A 207 5.26 14.31 -17.07
CA ASP A 207 4.25 15.26 -17.55
C ASP A 207 4.77 15.99 -18.79
N HIS A 208 3.85 16.39 -19.67
CA HIS A 208 4.19 17.22 -20.83
C HIS A 208 4.75 18.57 -20.35
N ALA A 209 6.07 18.73 -20.47
CA ALA A 209 6.78 19.97 -20.22
C ALA A 209 7.15 20.63 -21.56
N ASP A 210 6.85 21.92 -21.69
CA ASP A 210 7.02 22.68 -22.92
C ASP A 210 8.41 22.44 -23.53
N GLY A 211 8.43 21.89 -24.74
CA GLY A 211 9.63 21.70 -25.56
C GLY A 211 10.39 20.38 -25.43
N THR A 212 10.03 19.48 -24.49
CA THR A 212 10.83 18.24 -24.25
C THR A 212 10.14 16.93 -24.68
N GLY A 213 8.82 16.96 -24.93
CA GLY A 213 8.04 15.77 -25.28
C GLY A 213 7.53 14.99 -24.07
N VAL A 214 6.95 13.81 -24.31
CA VAL A 214 6.38 12.93 -23.29
C VAL A 214 7.18 11.63 -23.23
N SER A 215 7.75 11.34 -22.07
CA SER A 215 8.44 10.07 -21.81
C SER A 215 7.43 8.96 -21.51
N VAL A 216 7.54 7.84 -22.20
CA VAL A 216 6.64 6.68 -22.07
C VAL A 216 7.43 5.39 -21.80
N ALA A 217 6.82 4.46 -21.07
CA ALA A 217 7.31 3.09 -20.89
C ALA A 217 6.33 2.08 -21.48
N PHE A 218 6.80 1.14 -22.28
CA PHE A 218 5.96 0.10 -22.86
C PHE A 218 5.52 -0.94 -21.82
N LEU A 219 4.26 -1.33 -21.92
CA LEU A 219 3.62 -2.33 -21.08
C LEU A 219 3.22 -3.55 -21.91
N HIS A 220 3.42 -4.74 -21.34
CA HIS A 220 3.08 -6.01 -22.00
C HIS A 220 2.06 -6.79 -21.19
N LYS A 221 1.14 -7.47 -21.88
CA LYS A 221 0.11 -8.29 -21.23
C LYS A 221 0.76 -9.53 -20.61
N ALA A 222 0.52 -9.75 -19.32
CA ALA A 222 0.97 -10.93 -18.60
C ALA A 222 0.13 -12.14 -18.98
N LYS A 223 0.81 -13.22 -19.35
CA LYS A 223 0.17 -14.49 -19.71
C LYS A 223 -0.63 -15.09 -18.54
N GLY A 224 -1.83 -15.59 -18.83
CA GLY A 224 -2.72 -16.22 -17.84
C GLY A 224 -3.57 -15.25 -17.01
N PHE A 225 -3.46 -13.94 -17.27
CA PHE A 225 -4.29 -12.90 -16.66
C PHE A 225 -5.18 -12.24 -17.71
N ALA A 226 -6.38 -11.80 -17.32
CA ALA A 226 -7.31 -11.25 -18.29
C ALA A 226 -6.85 -9.90 -18.85
N SER A 227 -6.33 -9.00 -18.00
CA SER A 227 -5.89 -7.66 -18.39
C SER A 227 -4.79 -7.09 -17.49
N VAL A 228 -3.87 -7.93 -17.02
CA VAL A 228 -2.69 -7.47 -16.28
C VAL A 228 -1.57 -7.15 -17.24
N PHE A 229 -0.94 -5.99 -17.06
CA PHE A 229 0.14 -5.47 -17.87
C PHE A 229 1.34 -5.10 -17.01
N PHE A 230 2.55 -5.29 -17.52
CA PHE A 230 3.79 -5.03 -16.78
C PHE A 230 4.90 -4.50 -17.69
N ARG A 231 5.87 -3.82 -17.09
CA ARG A 231 7.10 -3.39 -17.78
C ARG A 231 8.07 -4.56 -17.86
N MET A 232 8.63 -4.85 -19.04
CA MET A 232 9.61 -5.94 -19.20
C MET A 232 10.89 -5.64 -18.39
N GLY A 233 11.30 -4.37 -18.41
CA GLY A 233 12.48 -3.86 -17.71
C GLY A 233 13.78 -4.31 -18.38
N THR A 234 14.80 -3.46 -18.36
CA THR A 234 16.16 -3.88 -18.67
C THR A 234 16.72 -4.58 -17.44
N GLY A 235 16.76 -5.92 -17.48
CA GLY A 235 17.37 -6.71 -16.41
C GLY A 235 18.74 -6.17 -16.00
N VAL A 236 19.01 -6.15 -14.69
CA VAL A 236 20.27 -5.78 -14.03
C VAL A 236 20.53 -4.27 -13.82
N ALA A 237 20.03 -3.36 -14.66
CA ALA A 237 20.34 -1.92 -14.53
C ALA A 237 19.63 -1.23 -13.34
N ASP A 238 18.36 -1.55 -13.08
CA ASP A 238 17.57 -0.94 -12.00
C ASP A 238 17.95 -1.43 -10.59
N MET A 239 18.77 -2.48 -10.47
CA MET A 239 19.17 -3.04 -9.18
C MET A 239 20.32 -2.23 -8.52
N PHE A 240 21.00 -1.37 -9.28
CA PHE A 240 22.15 -0.58 -8.81
C PHE A 240 21.89 0.94 -8.75
N ARG A 241 20.67 1.42 -9.03
CA ARG A 241 20.36 2.84 -8.94
C ARG A 241 20.05 3.26 -7.49
N MET A 242 21.11 3.40 -6.70
CA MET A 242 21.06 4.19 -5.46
C MET A 242 20.98 5.68 -5.84
N PRO A 243 20.16 6.49 -5.15
CA PRO A 243 20.12 7.92 -5.39
C PRO A 243 21.34 8.56 -4.69
N THR A 244 22.48 8.61 -5.36
CA THR A 244 23.54 9.55 -5.00
C THR A 244 23.18 10.90 -5.58
N GLY A 245 23.09 11.92 -4.72
CA GLY A 245 22.53 13.25 -4.97
C GLY A 245 23.37 14.16 -5.87
N ASP A 246 23.99 13.60 -6.91
CA ASP A 246 24.97 14.29 -7.72
C ASP A 246 24.45 14.27 -9.16
N ALA A 247 23.75 15.34 -9.53
CA ALA A 247 23.17 15.54 -10.85
C ALA A 247 24.24 15.98 -11.86
N ASP A 248 25.26 15.16 -12.11
CA ASP A 248 26.00 15.21 -13.37
C ASP A 248 26.92 13.99 -13.53
N THR A 249 27.18 13.61 -14.79
CA THR A 249 28.15 12.60 -15.24
C THR A 249 27.82 11.11 -15.07
N PHE A 250 26.98 10.58 -15.96
CA PHE A 250 27.34 9.52 -16.94
C PHE A 250 26.11 9.25 -17.84
N ARG A 251 26.00 9.95 -18.98
CA ARG A 251 25.12 9.52 -20.08
C ARG A 251 25.80 8.33 -20.73
N MET A 252 25.45 7.12 -20.32
CA MET A 252 25.74 5.94 -21.12
C MET A 252 24.61 5.75 -22.12
N GLU A 253 24.95 5.82 -23.41
CA GLU A 253 24.08 5.50 -24.55
C GLU A 253 23.85 3.98 -24.64
N THR A 254 23.20 3.40 -23.62
CA THR A 254 22.58 2.09 -23.72
C THR A 254 21.08 2.32 -23.59
N GLY A 255 20.38 2.33 -24.73
CA GLY A 255 18.94 2.58 -24.80
C GLY A 255 18.16 1.62 -23.90
N ASP A 256 17.34 2.19 -23.01
CA ASP A 256 16.26 1.48 -22.35
C ASP A 256 15.27 1.02 -23.43
N ALA A 257 15.37 -0.25 -23.84
CA ALA A 257 14.56 -0.80 -24.93
C ALA A 257 13.04 -0.69 -24.72
N ASP A 258 12.60 -0.45 -23.47
CA ASP A 258 11.20 -0.32 -23.09
C ASP A 258 10.76 1.13 -22.81
N THR A 259 11.61 2.13 -23.01
CA THR A 259 11.21 3.54 -22.86
C THR A 259 11.45 4.33 -24.14
N SER A 260 10.55 5.26 -24.43
CA SER A 260 10.65 6.15 -25.59
C SER A 260 10.30 7.59 -25.18
N GLN A 261 10.76 8.55 -25.98
CA GLN A 261 10.36 9.94 -25.89
C GLN A 261 9.49 10.24 -27.10
N ILE A 262 8.23 10.61 -26.87
CA ILE A 262 7.33 11.06 -27.92
C ILE A 262 7.48 12.59 -28.04
N PRO A 263 7.97 13.11 -29.18
CA PRO A 263 8.11 14.54 -29.37
C PRO A 263 6.76 15.29 -29.27
N PRO A 264 6.76 16.58 -28.90
CA PRO A 264 5.52 17.37 -28.84
C PRO A 264 4.73 17.40 -30.15
N GLN A 265 5.42 17.41 -31.30
CA GLN A 265 4.78 17.40 -32.62
C GLN A 265 4.08 16.07 -32.96
N ASP A 266 4.34 15.00 -32.21
CA ASP A 266 3.81 13.66 -32.46
C ASP A 266 2.68 13.31 -31.47
N ILE A 267 2.01 14.32 -30.91
CA ILE A 267 0.95 14.16 -29.91
C ILE A 267 -0.25 13.34 -30.43
N TYR A 268 -0.48 13.31 -31.75
CA TYR A 268 -1.53 12.50 -32.39
C TYR A 268 -1.19 11.00 -32.47
N GLN A 269 0.00 10.59 -32.04
CA GLN A 269 0.30 9.19 -31.82
C GLN A 269 -0.50 8.60 -30.64
N PHE A 270 -0.93 9.44 -29.68
CA PHE A 270 -1.75 9.01 -28.55
C PHE A 270 -3.19 8.75 -28.98
N SER A 271 -3.61 7.48 -28.92
CA SER A 271 -4.93 7.04 -29.38
C SER A 271 -6.02 7.22 -28.32
N HIS A 272 -5.79 6.78 -27.09
CA HIS A 272 -6.76 6.94 -25.99
C HIS A 272 -6.12 6.60 -24.64
N MET A 273 -6.69 7.14 -23.56
CA MET A 273 -6.37 6.74 -22.19
C MET A 273 -7.07 5.42 -21.85
N ILE A 274 -6.37 4.57 -21.11
CA ILE A 274 -6.91 3.30 -20.60
C ILE A 274 -6.99 3.38 -19.08
N PRO A 275 -8.19 3.24 -18.47
CA PRO A 275 -8.33 3.17 -17.03
C PRO A 275 -7.50 2.02 -16.46
N SER A 276 -6.71 2.31 -15.42
CA SER A 276 -5.79 1.35 -14.84
C SER A 276 -5.77 1.40 -13.32
N PHE A 277 -5.54 0.24 -12.69
CA PHE A 277 -5.25 0.11 -11.28
C PHE A 277 -3.86 -0.46 -11.10
N LYS A 278 -3.01 0.26 -10.37
CA LYS A 278 -1.68 -0.24 -10.02
C LYS A 278 -1.80 -1.37 -8.99
N MET A 279 -1.13 -2.48 -9.28
CA MET A 279 -1.14 -3.70 -8.47
C MET A 279 0.06 -3.76 -7.53
N THR A 280 -0.10 -4.47 -6.42
CA THR A 280 0.95 -4.68 -5.42
C THR A 280 1.86 -5.86 -5.76
N GLY A 281 1.39 -6.81 -6.58
CA GLY A 281 2.11 -8.02 -6.96
C GLY A 281 1.85 -9.22 -6.02
N PHE A 282 1.01 -9.04 -5.00
CA PHE A 282 0.69 -10.07 -3.99
C PHE A 282 -0.75 -10.59 -4.08
N GLU A 283 -1.56 -10.05 -4.99
CA GLU A 283 -2.97 -10.40 -5.19
C GLU A 283 -3.14 -11.83 -5.74
N ALA A 284 -2.17 -12.31 -6.54
CA ALA A 284 -2.15 -13.67 -7.07
C ALA A 284 -0.72 -14.16 -7.31
N LYS A 285 -0.55 -15.49 -7.33
CA LYS A 285 0.74 -16.10 -7.66
C LYS A 285 1.13 -15.78 -9.10
N GLY A 286 2.39 -15.37 -9.30
CA GLY A 286 2.93 -15.07 -10.63
C GLY A 286 2.67 -13.65 -11.12
N LEU A 287 2.05 -12.81 -10.29
CA LEU A 287 1.81 -11.43 -10.63
C LEU A 287 3.14 -10.64 -10.62
N PRO A 288 3.46 -9.86 -11.67
CA PRO A 288 4.64 -9.00 -11.69
C PRO A 288 4.51 -7.87 -10.65
N LYS A 289 5.65 -7.44 -10.11
CA LYS A 289 5.75 -6.23 -9.27
C LYS A 289 5.47 -5.00 -10.13
N ASP A 290 4.82 -4.00 -9.54
CA ASP A 290 4.50 -2.72 -10.20
C ASP A 290 3.65 -2.90 -11.49
N ALA A 291 2.89 -4.00 -11.59
CA ALA A 291 1.97 -4.26 -12.69
C ALA A 291 0.72 -3.37 -12.61
N TYR A 292 -0.01 -3.29 -13.71
CA TYR A 292 -1.29 -2.59 -13.82
C TYR A 292 -2.36 -3.55 -14.30
N GLU A 293 -3.52 -3.56 -13.65
CA GLU A 293 -4.72 -4.12 -14.25
C GLU A 293 -5.40 -3.03 -15.07
N LEU A 294 -5.65 -3.32 -16.35
CA LEU A 294 -6.27 -2.39 -17.29
C LEU A 294 -7.73 -2.77 -17.55
N ASP A 295 -8.54 -1.76 -17.87
CA ASP A 295 -9.93 -1.98 -18.26
C ASP A 295 -10.03 -2.66 -19.63
N GLN A 296 -10.62 -3.86 -19.64
CA GLN A 296 -10.80 -4.66 -20.85
C GLN A 296 -11.68 -3.99 -21.90
N ALA A 297 -12.59 -3.11 -21.48
CA ALA A 297 -13.45 -2.38 -22.42
C ALA A 297 -12.67 -1.31 -23.22
N ALA A 298 -11.46 -0.95 -22.80
CA ALA A 298 -10.58 -0.01 -23.47
C ALA A 298 -9.31 -0.69 -24.02
N LEU A 299 -9.33 -2.02 -24.18
CA LEU A 299 -8.23 -2.78 -24.80
C LEU A 299 -8.63 -3.30 -26.17
N PRO A 300 -7.68 -3.44 -27.12
CA PRO A 300 -7.96 -4.09 -28.39
C PRO A 300 -8.29 -5.57 -28.20
N GLU A 301 -9.05 -6.15 -29.14
CA GLU A 301 -9.52 -7.54 -29.06
C GLU A 301 -8.39 -8.57 -28.95
N LYS A 302 -7.22 -8.28 -29.51
CA LYS A 302 -6.04 -9.14 -29.46
C LYS A 302 -4.84 -8.34 -28.98
N VAL A 303 -4.27 -8.79 -27.87
CA VAL A 303 -2.99 -8.30 -27.34
C VAL A 303 -2.10 -9.51 -27.13
N GLU A 304 -0.87 -9.45 -27.62
CA GLU A 304 0.11 -10.51 -27.41
C GLU A 304 0.47 -10.66 -25.93
N GLU A 305 0.44 -11.89 -25.45
CA GLU A 305 0.82 -12.24 -24.07
C GLU A 305 2.30 -12.55 -23.98
N LYS A 306 2.96 -12.01 -22.94
CA LYS A 306 4.34 -12.33 -22.60
C LYS A 306 4.41 -13.09 -21.29
N ASP A 307 5.32 -14.06 -21.24
CA ASP A 307 5.67 -14.76 -20.00
C ASP A 307 6.35 -13.78 -19.03
N VAL A 308 5.92 -13.79 -17.77
CA VAL A 308 6.48 -12.93 -16.73
C VAL A 308 7.84 -13.49 -16.26
N PRO A 309 8.94 -12.73 -16.38
CA PRO A 309 10.22 -13.15 -15.84
C PRO A 309 10.17 -13.36 -14.33
N SER A 310 10.85 -14.40 -13.87
CA SER A 310 10.87 -14.77 -12.45
C SER A 310 11.43 -13.70 -11.51
N HIS A 311 12.23 -12.76 -12.02
CA HIS A 311 12.79 -11.65 -11.25
C HIS A 311 11.80 -10.49 -11.06
N LEU A 312 10.76 -10.39 -11.90
CA LEU A 312 9.70 -9.39 -11.75
C LEU A 312 8.61 -9.85 -10.78
N ILE A 313 8.48 -11.15 -10.52
CA ILE A 313 7.54 -11.66 -9.52
C ILE A 313 8.06 -11.26 -8.13
N PRO A 314 7.29 -10.49 -7.34
CA PRO A 314 7.72 -10.11 -6.01
C PRO A 314 7.91 -11.37 -5.19
N ARG A 315 9.13 -11.56 -4.71
CA ARG A 315 9.36 -12.49 -3.61
C ARG A 315 8.85 -11.80 -2.36
N PRO A 316 8.15 -12.50 -1.46
CA PRO A 316 7.89 -11.96 -0.14
C PRO A 316 9.23 -11.55 0.47
N LYS A 317 9.50 -10.24 0.54
CA LYS A 317 10.52 -9.74 1.43
C LYS A 317 10.06 -10.15 2.82
N PRO A 318 10.93 -10.68 3.69
CA PRO A 318 10.58 -10.96 5.07
C PRO A 318 10.40 -9.63 5.83
N GLU A 319 9.41 -8.83 5.42
CA GLU A 319 8.94 -7.65 6.12
C GLU A 319 8.02 -8.14 7.24
N ALA A 320 8.32 -7.66 8.45
CA ALA A 320 7.78 -8.13 9.71
C ALA A 320 6.25 -8.32 9.66
N LEU A 321 5.83 -9.58 9.62
CA LEU A 321 4.45 -9.97 9.81
C LEU A 321 4.01 -9.58 11.23
N CYS A 322 3.51 -8.36 11.38
CA CYS A 322 2.99 -7.83 12.63
C CYS A 322 1.57 -8.36 12.83
N PHE A 323 1.45 -9.48 13.54
CA PHE A 323 0.12 -10.01 13.90
C PHE A 323 -0.22 -9.60 15.34
N PRO A 324 -1.22 -8.74 15.56
CA PRO A 324 -1.82 -8.61 16.88
C PRO A 324 -2.53 -9.93 17.21
N SER A 325 -2.03 -10.65 18.21
CA SER A 325 -2.71 -11.83 18.72
C SER A 325 -4.05 -11.40 19.34
N LYS A 326 -5.17 -11.86 18.77
CA LYS A 326 -6.55 -11.54 19.22
C LYS A 326 -6.79 -11.80 20.71
N HIS A 327 -6.04 -12.72 21.32
CA HIS A 327 -6.19 -13.11 22.74
C HIS A 327 -5.24 -12.39 23.70
N THR A 328 -4.13 -11.81 23.20
CA THR A 328 -3.11 -11.20 24.07
C THR A 328 -2.85 -9.73 23.78
N GLY A 329 -3.31 -9.20 22.64
CA GLY A 329 -3.01 -7.83 22.18
C GLY A 329 -1.55 -7.63 21.77
N LYS A 330 -0.71 -8.68 21.85
CA LYS A 330 0.73 -8.61 21.60
C LYS A 330 1.02 -8.70 20.10
N VAL A 331 1.99 -7.91 19.65
CA VAL A 331 2.48 -7.90 18.26
C VAL A 331 3.82 -8.62 18.22
N PHE A 332 3.88 -9.68 17.42
CA PHE A 332 5.11 -10.45 17.22
C PHE A 332 5.76 -10.08 15.90
N GLN A 333 7.08 -10.02 15.87
CA GLN A 333 7.87 -9.76 14.66
C GLN A 333 9.10 -10.68 14.62
N THR A 334 9.48 -11.07 13.40
CA THR A 334 10.73 -11.80 13.17
C THR A 334 11.92 -10.99 13.66
N GLY A 335 12.88 -11.64 14.32
CA GLY A 335 14.07 -11.03 14.90
C GLY A 335 13.91 -10.61 16.36
N GLN A 336 12.69 -10.48 16.89
CA GLN A 336 12.47 -10.13 18.29
C GLN A 336 12.90 -11.25 19.24
N PHE A 337 13.29 -10.86 20.45
CA PHE A 337 13.58 -11.79 21.55
C PHE A 337 12.44 -11.77 22.56
N TRP A 338 12.00 -12.95 22.97
CA TRP A 338 10.87 -13.11 23.88
C TRP A 338 11.20 -14.09 24.99
N ALA A 339 10.68 -13.80 26.19
CA ALA A 339 10.74 -14.69 27.33
C ALA A 339 9.54 -15.64 27.35
N PHE A 340 9.72 -16.86 27.82
CA PHE A 340 8.67 -17.88 27.91
C PHE A 340 8.89 -18.82 29.10
N GLY A 341 7.79 -19.43 29.56
CA GLY A 341 7.77 -20.37 30.67
C GLY A 341 8.46 -21.69 30.36
N GLY A 342 8.92 -22.39 31.39
CA GLY A 342 9.42 -23.76 31.24
C GLY A 342 8.30 -24.77 31.08
N ASP A 343 8.69 -26.04 30.91
CA ASP A 343 7.74 -27.16 30.94
C ASP A 343 7.24 -27.46 32.38
N TYR A 344 7.91 -26.90 33.40
CA TYR A 344 7.71 -27.20 34.82
C TYR A 344 6.96 -26.09 35.58
N ASP A 345 7.26 -24.82 35.29
CA ASP A 345 6.55 -23.67 35.82
C ASP A 345 6.32 -22.61 34.74
N PHE A 346 5.24 -21.84 34.86
CA PHE A 346 4.90 -20.77 33.92
C PHE A 346 5.83 -19.54 34.06
N THR A 347 6.86 -19.62 34.91
CA THR A 347 7.81 -18.53 35.17
C THR A 347 8.73 -18.31 33.96
N PRO A 348 8.86 -17.07 33.45
CA PRO A 348 9.50 -16.81 32.16
C PRO A 348 11.04 -16.78 32.22
N ARG A 349 11.65 -17.92 32.57
CA ARG A 349 13.11 -18.06 32.75
C ARG A 349 13.86 -18.48 31.48
N PHE A 350 13.13 -18.71 30.39
CA PHE A 350 13.72 -19.10 29.11
C PHE A 350 13.49 -18.01 28.08
N TYR A 351 14.44 -17.91 27.15
CA TYR A 351 14.45 -16.88 26.13
C TYR A 351 14.60 -17.48 24.75
N GLY A 352 14.08 -16.79 23.74
CA GLY A 352 14.24 -17.22 22.36
C GLY A 352 14.10 -16.09 21.37
N ARG A 353 14.74 -16.26 20.21
CA ARG A 353 14.64 -15.33 19.08
C ARG A 353 13.60 -15.85 18.10
N ILE A 354 12.63 -15.02 17.73
CA ILE A 354 11.66 -15.35 16.68
C ILE A 354 12.39 -15.38 15.34
N GLN A 355 12.41 -16.54 14.70
CA GLN A 355 13.03 -16.72 13.38
C GLN A 355 12.01 -16.62 12.25
N LYS A 356 10.79 -17.08 12.51
CA LYS A 356 9.73 -17.12 11.50
C LYS A 356 8.37 -17.11 12.18
N ILE A 357 7.41 -16.45 11.56
CA ILE A 357 6.00 -16.49 11.98
C ILE A 357 5.19 -17.05 10.81
N THR A 358 4.32 -18.01 11.07
CA THR A 358 3.48 -18.66 10.07
C THR A 358 2.02 -18.56 10.49
N LEU A 359 1.18 -18.05 9.60
CA LEU A 359 -0.27 -18.03 9.75
C LEU A 359 -0.85 -19.10 8.82
N THR A 360 -1.61 -20.03 9.37
CA THR A 360 -2.32 -21.05 8.58
C THR A 360 -3.82 -20.81 8.74
N GLN A 361 -4.51 -20.61 7.62
CA GLN A 361 -5.96 -20.46 7.58
C GLN A 361 -6.50 -21.40 6.51
N ALA A 362 -7.15 -22.49 6.94
CA ALA A 362 -7.94 -23.34 6.06
C ALA A 362 -9.35 -22.77 5.92
N PHE A 363 -10.04 -23.08 4.81
CA PHE A 363 -11.45 -22.72 4.65
C PHE A 363 -12.25 -23.32 5.81
N ASP A 364 -13.06 -22.49 6.48
CA ASP A 364 -13.87 -22.80 7.68
C ASP A 364 -13.13 -23.03 9.01
N GLU A 365 -11.81 -22.82 9.10
CA GLU A 365 -11.07 -22.92 10.37
C GLU A 365 -10.59 -21.55 10.91
N ALA A 366 -10.48 -21.45 12.24
CA ALA A 366 -9.89 -20.29 12.89
C ALA A 366 -8.40 -20.19 12.52
N ALA A 367 -7.95 -19.01 12.08
CA ALA A 367 -6.57 -18.81 11.67
C ALA A 367 -5.59 -19.13 12.82
N GLU A 368 -4.68 -20.06 12.57
CA GLU A 368 -3.71 -20.56 13.55
C GLU A 368 -2.36 -19.85 13.36
N LEU A 369 -1.90 -19.15 14.39
CA LEU A 369 -0.63 -18.42 14.40
C LEU A 369 0.46 -19.26 15.08
N LYS A 370 1.43 -19.73 14.30
CA LYS A 370 2.60 -20.49 14.78
C LYS A 370 3.85 -19.63 14.74
N ILE A 371 4.57 -19.54 15.84
CA ILE A 371 5.80 -18.75 16.01
C ILE A 371 6.97 -19.72 16.14
N HIS A 372 7.91 -19.65 15.20
CA HIS A 372 9.13 -20.47 15.19
C HIS A 372 10.22 -19.71 15.94
N VAL A 373 10.63 -20.24 17.08
CA VAL A 373 11.55 -19.59 18.02
C VAL A 373 12.82 -20.42 18.18
N SER A 374 13.97 -19.79 17.97
CA SER A 374 15.27 -20.34 18.35
C SER A 374 15.47 -20.16 19.86
N ARG A 375 15.39 -21.25 20.63
CA ARG A 375 15.65 -21.24 22.07
C ARG A 375 17.11 -20.90 22.35
N LEU A 376 17.33 -19.86 23.15
CA LEU A 376 18.66 -19.42 23.55
C LEU A 376 19.33 -20.49 24.42
N LYS A 377 20.62 -20.75 24.18
CA LYS A 377 21.41 -21.70 24.98
C LYS A 377 22.53 -20.94 25.68
N ALA A 378 22.50 -20.96 27.02
CA ALA A 378 23.52 -20.32 27.83
C ALA A 378 24.90 -20.89 27.50
N THR A 379 25.86 -20.01 27.28
CA THR A 379 27.26 -20.38 27.08
C THR A 379 27.96 -20.55 28.44
N SER A 380 29.21 -21.03 28.42
CA SER A 380 30.00 -21.15 29.65
C SER A 380 30.25 -19.76 30.25
N PHE A 381 29.97 -19.63 31.55
CA PHE A 381 30.32 -18.44 32.32
C PHE A 381 31.83 -18.37 32.58
N PRO A 382 32.36 -17.15 32.83
CA PRO A 382 33.69 -16.98 33.42
C PRO A 382 33.90 -17.86 34.66
N GLU A 383 35.13 -18.34 34.87
CA GLU A 383 35.46 -19.31 35.93
C GLU A 383 35.11 -18.84 37.35
N ASN A 384 35.11 -17.53 37.57
CA ASN A 384 34.78 -16.89 38.84
C ASN A 384 33.27 -16.85 39.16
N VAL A 385 32.40 -17.23 38.24
CA VAL A 385 30.95 -17.30 38.49
C VAL A 385 30.59 -18.65 39.09
N ILE A 386 29.97 -18.60 40.26
CA ILE A 386 29.52 -19.80 40.99
C ILE A 386 28.45 -20.51 40.17
N LYS A 387 28.63 -21.81 39.95
CA LYS A 387 27.75 -22.65 39.12
C LYS A 387 26.73 -23.37 40.00
N TRP A 388 25.56 -23.66 39.43
CA TRP A 388 24.61 -24.60 40.00
C TRP A 388 25.21 -26.02 40.05
N LYS A 389 24.95 -26.74 41.14
CA LYS A 389 25.42 -28.12 41.33
C LYS A 389 24.84 -29.08 40.28
N ASP A 390 23.56 -28.96 39.98
CA ASP A 390 22.85 -29.87 39.08
C ASP A 390 23.06 -29.59 37.58
N LYS A 391 23.59 -28.41 37.24
CA LYS A 391 23.75 -27.87 35.88
C LYS A 391 22.46 -27.80 35.05
N ARG A 392 21.29 -28.09 35.64
CA ARG A 392 19.97 -28.09 34.98
C ARG A 392 19.18 -26.83 35.29
N MET A 393 19.50 -26.16 36.40
CA MET A 393 18.91 -24.87 36.76
C MET A 393 18.93 -23.84 35.61
N PRO A 394 17.79 -23.17 35.34
CA PRO A 394 17.71 -22.14 34.30
C PRO A 394 18.71 -21.00 34.53
N VAL A 395 19.17 -20.44 33.41
CA VAL A 395 20.11 -19.32 33.42
C VAL A 395 19.37 -18.06 32.97
N GLY A 396 19.09 -17.17 33.93
CA GLY A 396 18.34 -15.93 33.72
C GLY A 396 19.11 -14.79 33.08
N CYS A 397 20.42 -14.71 33.33
CA CYS A 397 21.30 -13.69 32.77
C CYS A 397 22.66 -14.30 32.42
N GLY A 398 23.32 -13.80 31.39
CA GLY A 398 24.60 -14.27 30.88
C GLY A 398 24.72 -14.09 29.37
N THR A 399 25.70 -14.76 28.77
CA THR A 399 25.83 -14.86 27.32
C THR A 399 25.14 -16.12 26.83
N PHE A 400 24.45 -16.00 25.70
CA PHE A 400 23.67 -17.05 25.09
C PHE A 400 24.02 -17.17 23.61
N SER A 401 24.17 -18.40 23.15
CA SER A 401 24.20 -18.71 21.72
C SER A 401 22.77 -18.78 21.17
N VAL A 402 22.60 -18.39 19.91
CA VAL A 402 21.33 -18.42 19.16
C VAL A 402 21.40 -19.56 18.15
N PRO A 403 20.88 -20.76 18.46
CA PRO A 403 20.93 -21.89 17.54
C PRO A 403 20.06 -21.65 16.31
N LYS A 404 20.44 -22.24 15.18
CA LYS A 404 19.63 -22.24 13.95
C LYS A 404 18.37 -23.11 14.06
N SER A 405 18.36 -24.07 14.99
CA SER A 405 17.19 -24.93 15.24
C SER A 405 16.05 -24.14 15.89
N CYS A 406 14.84 -24.33 15.38
CA CYS A 406 13.63 -23.68 15.90
C CYS A 406 12.70 -24.68 16.59
N SER A 407 12.01 -24.21 17.62
CA SER A 407 10.85 -24.87 18.23
C SER A 407 9.59 -24.06 17.93
N ILE A 408 8.44 -24.72 17.84
CA ILE A 408 7.17 -24.08 17.53
C ILE A 408 6.51 -23.64 18.84
N PHE A 409 6.12 -22.37 18.91
CA PHE A 409 5.38 -21.76 20.00
C PHE A 409 4.09 -21.15 19.47
N TYR A 410 3.12 -20.97 20.36
CA TYR A 410 1.91 -20.20 20.12
C TYR A 410 1.97 -18.88 20.92
N PRO A 411 1.22 -17.84 20.52
CA PRO A 411 1.23 -16.54 21.18
C PRO A 411 1.09 -16.58 22.71
N GLN A 412 0.26 -17.50 23.22
CA GLN A 412 0.01 -17.66 24.66
C GLN A 412 1.23 -18.19 25.44
N HIS A 413 2.19 -18.82 24.78
CA HIS A 413 3.40 -19.33 25.42
C HIS A 413 4.46 -18.24 25.64
N LEU A 414 4.39 -17.14 24.89
CA LEU A 414 5.33 -16.02 25.01
C LEU A 414 4.81 -15.01 26.03
N THR A 415 5.67 -14.64 26.98
CA THR A 415 5.34 -13.73 28.08
C THR A 415 5.63 -12.30 27.66
N HIS A 416 6.87 -11.83 27.73
CA HIS A 416 7.22 -10.45 27.39
C HIS A 416 8.42 -10.40 26.46
N GLN A 417 8.54 -9.28 25.73
CA GLN A 417 9.68 -9.03 24.88
C GLN A 417 10.90 -8.62 25.73
N ILE A 418 12.07 -9.12 25.37
CA ILE A 418 13.35 -8.75 25.98
C ILE A 418 14.26 -8.11 24.93
N PHE A 419 15.25 -7.35 25.40
CA PHE A 419 16.15 -6.57 24.56
C PHE A 419 17.62 -6.88 24.89
N PRO A 420 18.13 -8.06 24.48
CA PRO A 420 19.52 -8.43 24.70
C PRO A 420 20.48 -7.59 23.86
N GLN A 421 21.74 -7.51 24.30
CA GLN A 421 22.83 -6.98 23.48
C GLN A 421 23.32 -8.07 22.52
N THR A 422 23.18 -7.86 21.21
CA THR A 422 23.55 -8.85 20.19
C THR A 422 24.96 -8.64 19.67
N SER A 423 25.68 -9.73 19.39
CA SER A 423 26.95 -9.70 18.67
C SER A 423 26.78 -9.24 17.21
N MET A 424 27.87 -8.79 16.59
CA MET A 424 27.86 -8.32 15.19
C MET A 424 27.44 -9.40 14.18
N ASP A 425 27.74 -10.66 14.48
CA ASP A 425 27.36 -11.81 13.65
C ASP A 425 25.96 -12.35 13.95
N GLY A 426 25.30 -11.83 15.00
CA GLY A 426 23.95 -12.19 15.42
C GLY A 426 23.79 -13.62 15.98
N ASN A 427 24.89 -14.34 16.19
CA ASN A 427 24.91 -15.71 16.69
C ASN A 427 24.96 -15.79 18.22
N GLU A 428 25.37 -14.70 18.87
CA GLU A 428 25.42 -14.59 20.32
C GLU A 428 24.65 -13.36 20.80
N CYS A 429 24.12 -13.45 22.00
CA CYS A 429 23.49 -12.34 22.66
C CYS A 429 23.71 -12.39 24.16
N THR A 430 23.79 -11.24 24.78
CA THR A 430 24.08 -11.09 26.20
C THR A 430 22.87 -10.42 26.88
N ILE A 431 22.38 -11.07 27.93
CA ILE A 431 21.30 -10.57 28.79
C ILE A 431 21.93 -10.36 30.15
N LEU A 432 22.14 -9.12 30.57
CA LEU A 432 22.70 -8.78 31.89
C LEU A 432 21.82 -7.75 32.58
N PRO A 433 21.74 -7.76 33.91
CA PRO A 433 21.06 -6.71 34.66
C PRO A 433 21.74 -5.35 34.40
N LYS A 434 20.95 -4.34 34.03
CA LYS A 434 21.40 -2.96 33.79
C LYS A 434 20.75 -1.98 34.74
N ILE A 435 21.44 -0.87 35.03
CA ILE A 435 20.93 0.21 35.89
C ILE A 435 19.53 0.64 35.44
N GLY A 436 18.62 0.78 36.39
CA GLY A 436 17.23 1.16 36.20
C GLY A 436 16.31 0.02 35.77
N GLN A 437 16.83 -1.18 35.51
CA GLN A 437 15.99 -2.35 35.23
C GLN A 437 15.51 -3.01 36.51
N VAL A 438 14.30 -3.56 36.44
CA VAL A 438 13.71 -4.35 37.52
C VAL A 438 13.87 -5.84 37.19
N TRP A 439 14.28 -6.60 38.18
CA TRP A 439 14.61 -8.01 38.04
C TRP A 439 14.00 -8.84 39.17
N MET A 440 13.70 -10.09 38.85
CA MET A 440 13.37 -11.11 39.83
C MET A 440 14.66 -11.80 40.27
N ILE A 441 14.90 -11.88 41.59
CA ILE A 441 16.03 -12.62 42.16
C ILE A 441 15.56 -13.76 43.05
N TYR A 442 16.37 -14.81 43.16
CA TYR A 442 16.18 -15.86 44.18
C TYR A 442 16.67 -15.35 45.53
N THR A 443 15.81 -15.35 46.54
CA THR A 443 16.23 -15.01 47.91
C THR A 443 17.12 -16.14 48.45
N ASP A 444 16.63 -17.38 48.41
CA ASP A 444 17.33 -18.59 48.86
C ASP A 444 18.24 -19.21 47.82
N TRP A 445 19.13 -18.40 47.28
CA TRP A 445 20.14 -18.89 46.36
C TRP A 445 21.29 -19.57 47.12
N VAL A 446 21.40 -20.90 46.96
CA VAL A 446 22.52 -21.70 47.49
C VAL A 446 23.12 -22.54 46.35
N PRO A 447 24.45 -22.65 46.22
CA PRO A 447 25.10 -23.36 45.11
C PRO A 447 24.71 -24.83 44.94
N HIS A 448 24.14 -25.45 45.99
CA HIS A 448 23.80 -26.86 46.06
C HIS A 448 22.34 -27.20 45.76
N TYR A 449 21.48 -26.21 45.50
CA TYR A 449 20.11 -26.47 45.07
C TYR A 449 20.06 -27.18 43.71
N ASP A 450 19.04 -28.01 43.55
CA ASP A 450 18.71 -28.70 42.31
C ASP A 450 17.31 -28.33 41.81
N LEU A 451 17.04 -28.70 40.56
CA LEU A 451 15.79 -28.43 39.86
C LEU A 451 14.56 -29.04 40.58
N VAL A 452 14.73 -30.03 41.47
CA VAL A 452 13.61 -30.66 42.17
C VAL A 452 13.07 -29.72 43.25
N ALA A 453 13.92 -28.91 43.89
CA ALA A 453 13.50 -27.86 44.81
C ALA A 453 12.68 -26.73 44.14
N LEU A 454 12.77 -26.57 42.81
CA LEU A 454 11.88 -25.69 42.04
C LEU A 454 10.48 -26.29 41.88
N GLU A 455 10.35 -27.62 41.84
CA GLU A 455 9.08 -28.33 41.64
C GLU A 455 8.22 -28.30 42.92
N GLU A 456 8.83 -28.29 44.10
CA GLU A 456 8.15 -28.33 45.41
C GLU A 456 7.64 -26.96 45.92
N HIS A 457 7.80 -25.88 45.14
CA HIS A 457 7.32 -24.50 45.44
C HIS A 457 8.06 -23.75 46.57
N ASP A 458 9.20 -24.26 47.05
CA ASP A 458 9.96 -23.70 48.20
C ASP A 458 10.97 -22.60 47.82
N LEU A 459 10.78 -21.88 46.71
CA LEU A 459 11.68 -20.79 46.33
C LEU A 459 11.00 -19.44 46.48
N ASP A 460 11.49 -18.70 47.48
CA ASP A 460 11.15 -17.31 47.68
C ASP A 460 11.83 -16.43 46.60
N PHE A 461 11.04 -15.51 46.03
CA PHE A 461 11.49 -14.55 45.04
C PHE A 461 11.39 -13.14 45.60
N GLU A 462 12.35 -12.31 45.26
CA GLU A 462 12.36 -10.88 45.61
C GLU A 462 12.50 -10.03 44.36
N VAL A 463 11.69 -8.97 44.26
CA VAL A 463 11.77 -8.00 43.18
C VAL A 463 12.81 -6.97 43.56
N VAL A 464 13.74 -6.69 42.65
CA VAL A 464 14.78 -5.68 42.87
C VAL A 464 14.94 -4.75 41.69
N GLU A 465 15.25 -3.48 41.96
CA GLU A 465 15.75 -2.52 40.97
C GLU A 465 17.29 -2.50 41.00
N VAL A 466 17.92 -2.52 39.84
CA VAL A 466 19.39 -2.39 39.73
C VAL A 466 19.77 -0.91 39.80
N LEU A 467 20.58 -0.55 40.79
CA LEU A 467 21.08 0.81 41.00
C LEU A 467 22.48 1.04 40.40
N ASP A 468 23.30 0.00 40.32
CA ASP A 468 24.67 0.03 39.76
C ASP A 468 25.00 -1.33 39.13
N ASP A 469 25.62 -1.34 37.95
CA ASP A 469 26.05 -2.53 37.20
C ASP A 469 27.54 -2.52 36.80
N ALA A 470 28.36 -1.61 37.34
CA ALA A 470 29.75 -1.38 36.89
C ALA A 470 30.74 -2.50 37.27
N LEU A 471 30.63 -3.04 38.49
CA LEU A 471 31.51 -4.11 39.01
C LEU A 471 30.70 -5.22 39.66
N ASN A 472 30.03 -4.89 40.77
CA ASN A 472 29.02 -5.72 41.40
C ASN A 472 27.66 -5.06 41.20
N TYR A 473 26.58 -5.81 41.40
CA TYR A 473 25.24 -5.29 41.22
C TYR A 473 24.73 -4.70 42.53
N LYS A 474 24.67 -3.37 42.63
CA LYS A 474 23.97 -2.72 43.74
C LYS A 474 22.48 -2.71 43.41
N VAL A 475 21.66 -3.24 44.31
CA VAL A 475 20.23 -3.43 44.06
C VAL A 475 19.40 -2.86 45.21
N LEU A 476 18.18 -2.43 44.89
CA LEU A 476 17.16 -1.98 45.84
C LEU A 476 16.01 -2.98 45.84
N ALA A 477 15.67 -3.53 47.01
CA ALA A 477 14.48 -4.34 47.20
C ALA A 477 13.21 -3.53 46.95
N LEU A 478 12.26 -4.13 46.24
CA LEU A 478 10.94 -3.56 46.01
C LEU A 478 9.88 -4.38 46.75
N GLU A 479 9.02 -3.69 47.50
CA GLU A 479 7.87 -4.28 48.20
C GLU A 479 6.59 -4.04 47.41
N ARG A 480 5.56 -4.85 47.66
CA ARG A 480 4.25 -4.68 47.03
C ARG A 480 3.54 -3.46 47.60
N ALA A 481 3.02 -2.61 46.71
CA ALA A 481 2.16 -1.51 47.08
C ALA A 481 0.68 -1.94 47.00
N LEU A 482 -0.06 -1.79 48.10
CA LEU A 482 -1.50 -2.05 48.15
C LEU A 482 -2.26 -0.77 47.76
N VAL A 483 -2.64 -0.66 46.49
CA VAL A 483 -3.35 0.53 45.97
C VAL A 483 -4.88 0.40 46.18
N THR A 484 -5.48 -0.75 45.84
CA THR A 484 -6.90 -1.06 46.11
C THR A 484 -7.11 -2.57 46.33
N SER A 485 -8.26 -2.97 46.89
CA SER A 485 -8.63 -4.39 47.14
C SER A 485 -8.69 -5.26 45.87
N GLU A 486 -8.94 -4.66 44.71
CA GLU A 486 -9.12 -5.35 43.42
C GLU A 486 -7.86 -5.32 42.53
N GLU A 487 -6.91 -4.40 42.76
CA GLU A 487 -5.64 -4.28 42.01
C GLU A 487 -4.48 -5.12 42.61
N LYS A 488 -4.79 -6.15 43.40
CA LYS A 488 -3.80 -6.95 44.12
C LYS A 488 -2.74 -7.54 43.16
N ASN A 489 -1.47 -7.36 43.53
CA ASN A 489 -0.29 -8.15 43.14
C ASN A 489 0.58 -7.73 41.95
N HIS A 490 0.57 -6.47 41.49
CA HIS A 490 1.50 -6.06 40.40
C HIS A 490 2.09 -4.65 40.50
N PHE A 491 1.76 -3.88 41.54
CA PHE A 491 2.43 -2.62 41.83
C PHE A 491 3.49 -2.82 42.90
N PHE A 492 4.67 -2.27 42.65
CA PHE A 492 5.81 -2.32 43.55
C PHE A 492 6.32 -0.92 43.85
N ARG A 493 6.87 -0.73 45.05
CA ARG A 493 7.56 0.51 45.47
C ARG A 493 8.87 0.16 46.14
N ALA A 494 9.74 1.16 46.33
CA ALA A 494 10.95 0.98 47.13
C ALA A 494 10.58 0.42 48.51
N ALA A 495 11.22 -0.70 48.90
CA ALA A 495 10.93 -1.33 50.18
C ALA A 495 11.29 -0.41 51.34
N LYS A 496 10.40 -0.31 52.34
CA LYS A 496 10.65 0.45 53.57
C LYS A 496 11.49 -0.36 54.56
N SER A 497 11.36 -1.68 54.50
CA SER A 497 12.11 -2.65 55.30
C SER A 497 12.22 -3.98 54.56
N ARG A 498 13.28 -4.75 54.84
CA ARG A 498 13.48 -6.09 54.27
C ARG A 498 13.16 -7.17 55.33
N PRO A 499 12.45 -8.27 54.99
CA PRO A 499 12.10 -9.31 55.95
C PRO A 499 13.32 -9.97 56.62
N SER A 500 13.14 -10.52 57.83
CA SER A 500 14.24 -11.09 58.64
C SER A 500 14.79 -12.43 58.13
N TYR A 501 14.12 -13.08 57.18
CA TYR A 501 14.58 -14.33 56.57
C TYR A 501 15.49 -14.10 55.34
N CYS A 502 15.76 -12.85 54.97
CA CYS A 502 16.70 -12.55 53.90
C CYS A 502 18.13 -12.92 54.29
N HIS A 503 18.94 -13.32 53.31
CA HIS A 503 20.29 -13.87 53.51
C HIS A 503 21.14 -12.98 54.42
N GLU A 504 21.67 -13.56 55.50
CA GLU A 504 22.52 -12.86 56.46
C GLU A 504 23.71 -12.15 55.77
N GLU A 505 24.21 -12.71 54.66
CA GLU A 505 25.31 -12.14 53.87
C GLU A 505 24.97 -10.83 53.15
N ASP A 506 23.69 -10.60 52.80
CA ASP A 506 23.27 -9.37 52.10
C ASP A 506 23.01 -8.22 53.08
N GLY A 507 22.91 -8.52 54.37
CA GLY A 507 22.54 -7.59 55.43
C GLY A 507 21.05 -7.21 55.45
N PRO A 508 20.58 -6.55 56.52
CA PRO A 508 19.17 -6.21 56.70
C PRO A 508 18.72 -4.99 55.86
N GLY A 509 19.66 -4.37 55.12
CA GLY A 509 19.38 -3.18 54.33
C GLY A 509 18.49 -3.48 53.12
N VAL A 510 17.60 -2.54 52.80
CA VAL A 510 16.79 -2.58 51.57
C VAL A 510 17.65 -2.36 50.31
N ILE A 511 18.84 -1.78 50.46
CA ILE A 511 19.86 -1.69 49.42
C ILE A 511 21.01 -2.63 49.80
N PHE A 512 21.34 -3.54 48.90
CA PHE A 512 22.41 -4.52 49.10
C PHE A 512 23.18 -4.75 47.79
N THR A 513 24.27 -5.51 47.86
CA THR A 513 25.16 -5.74 46.71
C THR A 513 25.23 -7.23 46.39
N ILE A 514 24.90 -7.60 45.16
CA ILE A 514 25.07 -8.95 44.63
C ILE A 514 26.42 -8.98 43.90
N PRO A 515 27.41 -9.76 44.39
CA PRO A 515 28.69 -9.90 43.71
C PRO A 515 28.53 -10.46 42.30
N GLN A 516 29.40 -10.05 41.37
CA GLN A 516 29.37 -10.57 40.00
C GLN A 516 29.52 -12.11 39.94
N SER A 517 30.28 -12.68 40.89
CA SER A 517 30.42 -14.14 41.05
C SER A 517 29.09 -14.85 41.37
N LYS A 518 28.10 -14.13 41.90
CA LYS A 518 26.74 -14.60 42.24
C LYS A 518 25.67 -14.13 41.25
N MET A 519 26.04 -13.68 40.04
CA MET A 519 25.06 -13.18 39.06
C MET A 519 23.95 -14.18 38.70
N ARG A 520 24.13 -15.48 38.94
CA ARG A 520 23.08 -16.50 38.77
C ARG A 520 21.89 -16.34 39.73
N ARG A 521 21.96 -15.43 40.72
CA ARG A 521 20.81 -15.02 41.54
C ARG A 521 19.70 -14.35 40.73
N PHE A 522 20.04 -13.72 39.61
CA PHE A 522 19.06 -13.09 38.72
C PHE A 522 18.29 -14.16 37.93
N SER A 523 16.98 -14.24 38.16
CA SER A 523 16.08 -15.22 37.56
C SER A 523 15.62 -14.78 36.17
N HIS A 524 15.00 -13.61 36.07
CA HIS A 524 14.54 -13.03 34.80
C HIS A 524 14.23 -11.52 34.98
N PRO A 525 14.30 -10.72 33.91
CA PRO A 525 13.91 -9.32 33.95
C PRO A 525 12.38 -9.19 34.04
N LEU A 526 11.92 -8.11 34.68
CA LEU A 526 10.51 -7.76 34.77
C LEU A 526 10.22 -6.52 33.91
N PRO A 527 9.31 -6.61 32.93
CA PRO A 527 8.83 -5.43 32.22
C PRO A 527 8.04 -4.55 33.19
N VAL A 528 8.50 -3.31 33.37
CA VAL A 528 7.88 -2.36 34.28
C VAL A 528 7.56 -1.04 33.60
N SER A 529 6.43 -0.45 33.98
CA SER A 529 6.10 0.94 33.70
C SER A 529 6.13 1.73 35.01
N ARG A 530 6.74 2.92 35.01
CA ARG A 530 6.69 3.81 36.18
C ARG A 530 5.42 4.62 36.11
N VAL A 531 4.60 4.54 37.17
CA VAL A 531 3.33 5.25 37.28
C VAL A 531 3.31 6.03 38.59
N THR A 532 2.58 7.14 38.62
CA THR A 532 2.35 7.89 39.87
C THR A 532 0.91 7.67 40.27
N LYS A 533 0.68 7.09 41.46
CA LYS A 533 -0.64 6.80 41.99
C LYS A 533 -0.75 7.30 43.44
N GLU A 534 -1.95 7.62 43.86
CA GLU A 534 -2.25 7.91 45.25
C GLU A 534 -2.28 6.58 46.04
N VAL A 535 -1.44 6.47 47.06
CA VAL A 535 -1.36 5.34 48.00
C VAL A 535 -1.43 5.92 49.40
N ASP A 536 -2.39 5.47 50.21
CA ASP A 536 -2.62 5.97 51.57
C ASP A 536 -2.77 7.51 51.68
N GLY A 537 -3.25 8.18 50.62
CA GLY A 537 -3.44 9.64 50.58
C GLY A 537 -2.23 10.44 50.10
N GLU A 538 -1.12 9.78 49.72
CA GLU A 538 0.07 10.43 49.16
C GLU A 538 0.35 9.94 47.74
N MET A 539 0.85 10.84 46.88
CA MET A 539 1.25 10.48 45.52
C MET A 539 2.62 9.77 45.55
N GLU A 540 2.63 8.46 45.36
CA GLU A 540 3.83 7.63 45.30
C GLU A 540 4.16 7.24 43.85
N VAL A 541 5.46 7.12 43.54
CA VAL A 541 5.93 6.53 42.27
C VAL A 541 6.01 5.02 42.45
N LEU A 542 5.26 4.29 41.63
CA LEU A 542 5.16 2.83 41.65
C LEU A 542 5.69 2.24 40.35
N PHE A 543 6.16 1.00 40.45
CA PHE A 543 6.50 0.14 39.33
C PHE A 543 5.31 -0.78 39.05
N GLU A 544 4.66 -0.60 37.90
CA GLU A 544 3.63 -1.50 37.40
C GLU A 544 4.28 -2.63 36.61
N VAL A 545 4.15 -3.87 37.08
CA VAL A 545 4.75 -5.07 36.48
C VAL A 545 3.71 -5.83 35.63
N ASP A 546 4.12 -6.38 34.47
CA ASP A 546 3.27 -7.32 33.73
C ASP A 546 3.00 -8.57 34.59
N LYS A 547 1.73 -8.82 34.93
CA LYS A 547 1.30 -9.98 35.72
C LYS A 547 1.78 -11.32 35.17
N LYS A 548 1.96 -11.44 33.85
CA LYS A 548 2.48 -12.67 33.20
C LYS A 548 3.96 -12.89 33.43
N ALA A 549 4.69 -11.87 33.89
CA ALA A 549 6.08 -11.98 34.26
C ALA A 549 6.26 -12.40 35.74
N LEU A 550 5.21 -12.38 36.56
CA LEU A 550 5.27 -12.80 37.95
C LEU A 550 4.98 -14.32 38.10
N PRO A 551 5.63 -15.02 39.05
CA PRO A 551 5.30 -16.40 39.38
C PRO A 551 3.83 -16.56 39.81
N HIS A 552 3.22 -17.71 39.52
CA HIS A 552 1.84 -18.00 39.97
C HIS A 552 1.80 -18.10 41.51
N GLY A 553 0.87 -17.37 42.13
CA GLY A 553 0.74 -17.31 43.59
C GLY A 553 1.63 -16.26 44.27
N ALA A 554 2.49 -15.56 43.51
CA ALA A 554 3.25 -14.42 44.01
C ALA A 554 2.30 -13.31 44.44
#